data_AF-A0A7X6B9N9-F1
#
_entry.id   AF-A0A7X6B9N9-F1
#
_cell.length_a   1.000
_cell.length_b   1.000
_cell.length_c   1.000
_cell.angle_alpha   90.00
_cell.angle_beta   90.00
_cell.angle_gamma   90.00
#
_symmetry.space_group_name_H-M   'P 1'
#
loop_
_entity.id
_entity.type
_entity.pdbx_description
1 polymer ?
#
loop_
_entity_poly.entity_id
_entity_poly.type
_entity_poly.pdbx_seq_one_letter_code
_entity_poly.pdbx_strand_id
1 'polypeptide(L)'
;MSIRNLKYILIADAVTCTGVFAIGLLAAAPVGALLGLPANIVAVGGWICLAAALLMVVAALQKVPNPALVKLIALGNLGWVAASFAVVATFAVQMTGLGIAVVVAQAFAVLGFAILEWKAVATPRVAAA
;
A
#
# COMPACT_ATOMS: atom_id res chain seq x y z
N MET A 1 3.48 9.57 -18.44
CA MET A 1 2.30 8.73 -18.11
C MET A 1 1.04 9.58 -18.25
N SER A 2 -0.06 9.05 -18.83
CA SER A 2 -1.33 9.79 -18.92
C SER A 2 -1.99 9.96 -17.55
N ILE A 3 -2.78 11.02 -17.37
CA ILE A 3 -3.59 11.26 -16.16
C ILE A 3 -4.51 10.06 -15.88
N ARG A 4 -5.12 9.47 -16.92
CA ARG A 4 -6.00 8.31 -16.77
C ARG A 4 -5.27 7.11 -16.18
N ASN A 5 -4.05 6.84 -16.63
CA ASN A 5 -3.24 5.72 -16.11
C ASN A 5 -2.88 5.93 -14.64
N LEU A 6 -2.50 7.15 -14.25
CA LEU A 6 -2.23 7.46 -12.84
C LEU A 6 -3.48 7.24 -11.97
N LYS A 7 -4.66 7.66 -12.43
CA LYS A 7 -5.90 7.43 -11.68
C LYS A 7 -6.19 5.94 -11.50
N TYR A 8 -5.99 5.12 -12.54
CA TYR A 8 -6.14 3.67 -12.41
C TYR A 8 -5.16 3.06 -11.40
N ILE A 9 -3.91 3.53 -11.41
CA ILE A 9 -2.89 3.09 -10.44
C ILE A 9 -3.32 3.44 -9.01
N LEU A 10 -3.71 4.70 -8.76
CA LEU A 10 -4.16 5.15 -7.44
C LEU A 10 -5.39 4.38 -6.95
N ILE A 11 -6.36 4.09 -7.84
CA ILE A 11 -7.55 3.32 -7.47
C ILE A 11 -7.21 1.85 -7.21
N ALA A 12 -6.35 1.24 -8.03
CA ALA A 12 -5.91 -0.13 -7.81
C ALA A 12 -5.21 -0.28 -6.45
N ASP A 13 -4.33 0.64 -6.11
CA ASP A 13 -3.65 0.67 -4.82
C ASP A 13 -4.66 0.89 -3.67
N ALA A 14 -5.56 1.87 -3.81
CA ALA A 14 -6.61 2.12 -2.81
C ALA A 14 -7.49 0.89 -2.55
N VAL A 15 -7.82 0.11 -3.58
CA VAL A 15 -8.56 -1.16 -3.44
C VAL A 15 -7.74 -2.18 -2.66
N THR A 16 -6.45 -2.33 -2.95
CA THR A 16 -5.59 -3.25 -2.19
C THR A 16 -5.46 -2.83 -0.72
N CYS A 17 -5.24 -1.54 -0.46
CA CYS A 17 -5.20 -0.99 0.89
C CYS A 17 -6.54 -1.18 1.63
N THR A 18 -7.66 -0.98 0.96
CA THR A 18 -8.99 -1.24 1.55
C THR A 18 -9.18 -2.72 1.86
N GLY A 19 -8.66 -3.63 1.03
CA GLY A 19 -8.63 -5.07 1.30
C GLY A 19 -7.83 -5.42 2.56
N VAL A 20 -6.65 -4.84 2.72
CA VAL A 20 -5.82 -5.02 3.93
C VAL A 20 -6.53 -4.44 5.16
N PHE A 21 -7.19 -3.28 5.03
CA PHE A 21 -8.02 -2.73 6.10
C PHE A 21 -9.16 -3.68 6.50
N ALA A 22 -9.90 -4.22 5.53
CA ALA A 22 -10.99 -5.15 5.79
C ALA A 22 -10.49 -6.41 6.51
N ILE A 23 -9.32 -6.94 6.12
CA ILE A 23 -8.66 -8.04 6.82
C ILE A 23 -8.30 -7.64 8.26
N GLY A 24 -7.66 -6.48 8.45
CA GLY A 24 -7.27 -6.00 9.77
C GLY A 24 -8.47 -5.73 10.70
N LEU A 25 -9.60 -5.27 10.15
CA LEU A 25 -10.81 -4.98 10.91
C LEU A 25 -11.60 -6.25 11.26
N LEU A 26 -11.76 -7.17 10.30
CA LEU A 26 -12.71 -8.28 10.41
C LEU A 26 -12.03 -9.62 10.73
N ALA A 27 -10.74 -9.77 10.44
CA ALA A 27 -10.05 -11.05 10.44
C ALA A 27 -8.61 -10.99 10.99
N ALA A 28 -8.26 -9.97 11.79
CA ALA A 28 -6.90 -9.81 12.31
C ALA A 28 -6.41 -11.01 13.13
N ALA A 29 -7.25 -11.58 13.99
CA ALA A 29 -6.89 -12.76 14.80
C ALA A 29 -6.64 -14.02 13.96
N PRO A 30 -7.58 -14.49 13.11
CA PRO A 30 -7.34 -15.68 12.30
C PRO A 30 -6.21 -15.50 11.28
N VAL A 31 -6.07 -14.31 10.67
CA VAL A 31 -4.96 -14.02 9.75
C VAL A 31 -3.64 -13.93 10.50
N GLY A 32 -3.61 -13.31 11.69
CA GLY A 32 -2.43 -13.29 12.55
C GLY A 32 -1.94 -14.70 12.88
N ALA A 33 -2.85 -15.60 13.28
CA ALA A 33 -2.53 -17.00 13.53
C ALA A 33 -1.96 -17.72 12.29
N LEU A 34 -2.57 -17.50 11.11
CA LEU A 34 -2.10 -18.09 9.85
C LEU A 34 -0.69 -17.62 9.44
N LEU A 35 -0.39 -16.34 9.63
CA LEU A 35 0.88 -15.73 9.24
C LEU A 35 1.97 -15.85 10.33
N GLY A 36 1.60 -16.27 11.55
CA GLY A 36 2.50 -16.23 12.71
C GLY A 36 2.82 -14.80 13.17
N LEU A 37 1.82 -13.92 13.07
CA LEU A 37 1.90 -12.52 13.49
C LEU A 37 0.92 -12.21 14.64
N PRO A 38 1.28 -11.28 15.54
CA PRO A 38 0.34 -10.81 16.54
C PRO A 38 -0.86 -10.12 15.88
N ALA A 39 -2.07 -10.41 16.35
CA ALA A 39 -3.29 -9.85 15.76
C ALA A 39 -3.30 -8.31 15.75
N ASN A 40 -2.69 -7.68 16.75
CA ASN A 40 -2.54 -6.22 16.80
C ASN A 40 -1.67 -5.67 15.66
N ILE A 41 -0.65 -6.39 15.20
CA ILE A 41 0.17 -5.96 14.05
C ILE A 41 -0.66 -5.99 12.76
N VAL A 42 -1.46 -7.03 12.57
CA VAL A 42 -2.37 -7.14 11.41
C VAL A 42 -3.43 -6.03 11.44
N ALA A 43 -4.04 -5.78 12.61
CA ALA A 43 -5.04 -4.74 12.78
C ALA A 43 -4.47 -3.33 12.54
N VAL A 44 -3.31 -3.02 13.12
CA VAL A 44 -2.64 -1.71 12.92
C VAL A 44 -2.26 -1.50 11.46
N GLY A 45 -1.72 -2.52 10.79
CA GLY A 45 -1.48 -2.47 9.35
C GLY A 45 -2.73 -2.14 8.56
N GLY A 46 -3.86 -2.77 8.90
CA GLY A 46 -5.16 -2.46 8.30
C GLY A 46 -5.57 -0.99 8.43
N TRP A 47 -5.47 -0.41 9.63
CA TRP A 47 -5.83 0.99 9.86
C TRP A 47 -4.91 1.99 9.12
N ILE A 48 -3.62 1.69 9.02
CA ILE A 48 -2.68 2.48 8.22
C ILE A 48 -3.10 2.44 6.74
N CYS A 49 -3.45 1.26 6.23
CA CYS A 49 -3.93 1.11 4.86
C CYS A 49 -5.24 1.86 4.60
N LEU A 50 -6.16 1.96 5.57
CA LEU A 50 -7.36 2.79 5.40
C LEU A 50 -6.99 4.26 5.17
N ALA A 51 -6.09 4.81 6.00
CA ALA A 51 -5.63 6.18 5.84
C ALA A 51 -4.97 6.42 4.47
N ALA A 52 -4.13 5.48 4.01
CA ALA A 52 -3.50 5.53 2.70
C ALA A 52 -4.54 5.48 1.56
N ALA A 53 -5.51 4.56 1.63
CA ALA A 53 -6.58 4.42 0.64
C ALA A 53 -7.40 5.69 0.49
N LEU A 54 -7.73 6.36 1.60
CA LEU A 54 -8.46 7.63 1.58
C LEU A 54 -7.68 8.73 0.83
N LEU A 55 -6.38 8.85 1.07
CA LEU A 55 -5.52 9.80 0.35
C LEU A 55 -5.46 9.50 -1.15
N MET A 56 -5.35 8.22 -1.52
CA MET A 56 -5.35 7.77 -2.92
C MET A 56 -6.67 8.07 -3.63
N VAL A 57 -7.81 7.81 -2.97
CA VAL A 57 -9.14 8.15 -3.50
C VAL A 57 -9.29 9.65 -3.68
N VAL A 58 -8.88 10.47 -2.69
CA VAL A 58 -8.89 11.93 -2.80
C VAL A 58 -8.06 12.39 -4.00
N ALA A 59 -6.86 11.83 -4.20
CA ALA A 59 -6.02 12.15 -5.36
C ALA A 59 -6.66 11.73 -6.70
N ALA A 60 -7.30 10.55 -6.75
CA ALA A 60 -7.92 10.02 -7.97
C ALA A 60 -9.18 10.80 -8.40
N LEU A 61 -9.94 11.34 -7.44
CA LEU A 61 -11.14 12.14 -7.70
C LEU A 61 -10.82 13.54 -8.27
N GLN A 62 -9.60 14.04 -8.11
CA GLN A 62 -9.20 15.35 -8.65
C GLN A 62 -9.20 15.34 -10.18
N LYS A 63 -9.59 16.45 -10.83
CA LYS A 63 -9.53 16.59 -12.30
C LYS A 63 -8.10 16.30 -12.82
N VAL A 64 -7.10 16.86 -12.14
CA VAL A 64 -5.69 16.54 -12.30
C VAL A 64 -5.11 16.21 -10.92
N PRO A 65 -4.58 14.99 -10.68
CA PRO A 65 -4.02 14.63 -9.38
C PRO A 65 -2.88 15.54 -8.95
N ASN A 66 -2.96 16.07 -7.72
CA ASN A 66 -1.97 16.96 -7.11
C ASN A 66 -0.61 16.24 -6.99
N PRO A 67 0.47 16.77 -7.59
CA PRO A 67 1.78 16.13 -7.56
C PRO A 67 2.36 15.94 -6.14
N ALA A 68 2.13 16.88 -5.23
CA ALA A 68 2.64 16.78 -3.85
C ALA A 68 1.93 15.65 -3.09
N LEU A 69 0.61 15.52 -3.26
CA LEU A 69 -0.17 14.44 -2.66
C LEU A 69 0.25 13.08 -3.21
N VAL A 70 0.45 12.95 -4.53
CA VAL A 70 0.91 11.69 -5.13
C VAL A 70 2.33 11.32 -4.69
N LYS A 71 3.23 12.32 -4.50
CA LYS A 71 4.54 12.06 -3.89
C LYS A 71 4.43 11.58 -2.46
N LEU A 72 3.53 12.17 -1.66
CA LEU A 72 3.28 11.74 -0.29
C LEU A 72 2.79 10.29 -0.25
N ILE A 73 1.86 9.91 -1.13
CA ILE A 73 1.36 8.53 -1.26
C ILE A 73 2.52 7.58 -1.61
N ALA A 74 3.32 7.91 -2.63
CA ALA A 74 4.46 7.10 -3.02
C ALA A 74 5.50 6.93 -1.88
N LEU A 75 5.76 7.99 -1.10
CA LEU A 75 6.62 7.91 0.09
C LEU A 75 6.00 7.06 1.19
N GLY A 76 4.68 7.16 1.40
CA GLY A 76 3.93 6.29 2.32
C GLY A 76 4.07 4.82 1.93
N ASN A 77 3.92 4.51 0.64
CA ASN A 77 4.13 3.16 0.10
C ASN A 77 5.57 2.67 0.31
N LEU A 78 6.59 3.51 0.10
CA LEU A 78 7.97 3.15 0.45
C LEU A 78 8.15 2.90 1.96
N GLY A 79 7.51 3.70 2.80
CA GLY A 79 7.45 3.48 4.25
C GLY A 79 6.82 2.14 4.61
N TRP A 80 5.74 1.76 3.93
CA TRP A 80 5.10 0.46 4.09
C TRP A 80 6.00 -0.71 3.69
N VAL A 81 6.74 -0.58 2.57
CA VAL A 81 7.74 -1.57 2.15
C VAL A 81 8.81 -1.75 3.23
N ALA A 82 9.37 -0.67 3.73
CA ALA A 82 10.36 -0.71 4.81
C ALA A 82 9.78 -1.36 6.08
N ALA A 83 8.56 -0.97 6.47
CA ALA A 83 7.86 -1.56 7.61
C ALA A 83 7.60 -3.06 7.43
N SER A 84 7.29 -3.50 6.21
CA SER A 84 7.07 -4.92 5.89
C SER A 84 8.32 -5.76 6.13
N PHE A 85 9.49 -5.28 5.67
CA PHE A 85 10.76 -5.95 5.96
C PHE A 85 11.15 -5.86 7.44
N ALA A 86 10.84 -4.76 8.13
CA ALA A 86 11.04 -4.63 9.56
C ALA A 86 10.17 -5.62 10.35
N VAL A 87 8.92 -5.85 9.94
CA VAL A 87 8.03 -6.87 10.52
C VAL A 87 8.64 -8.26 10.33
N VAL A 88 9.08 -8.60 9.12
CA VAL A 88 9.75 -9.90 8.87
C VAL A 88 10.99 -10.06 9.74
N ALA A 89 11.85 -9.05 9.83
CA ALA A 89 13.06 -9.11 10.66
C ALA A 89 12.75 -9.24 12.15
N THR A 90 11.74 -8.52 12.65
CA THR A 90 11.36 -8.50 14.07
C THR A 90 10.68 -9.80 14.49
N PHE A 91 9.89 -10.41 13.61
CA PHE A 91 9.05 -11.57 13.92
C PHE A 91 9.50 -12.85 13.21
N ALA A 92 10.71 -12.87 12.64
CA ALA A 92 11.21 -13.98 11.81
C ALA A 92 11.08 -15.36 12.45
N VAL A 93 11.30 -15.47 13.77
CA VAL A 93 11.28 -16.74 14.51
C VAL A 93 9.85 -17.29 14.70
N GLN A 94 8.85 -16.40 14.81
CA GLN A 94 7.46 -16.77 15.07
C GLN A 94 6.60 -16.83 13.81
N MET A 95 6.99 -16.12 12.75
CA MET A 95 6.26 -16.10 11.50
C MET A 95 6.28 -17.47 10.83
N THR A 96 5.16 -17.84 10.22
CA THR A 96 5.12 -19.04 9.38
C THR A 96 5.86 -18.78 8.07
N GLY A 97 6.33 -19.84 7.40
CA GLY A 97 6.95 -19.70 6.06
C GLY A 97 5.98 -19.03 5.06
N LEU A 98 4.69 -19.33 5.17
CA LEU A 98 3.63 -18.65 4.42
C LEU A 98 3.54 -17.17 4.79
N GLY A 99 3.58 -16.84 6.09
CA GLY A 99 3.57 -15.47 6.58
C GLY A 99 4.69 -14.62 5.98
N ILE A 100 5.91 -15.14 5.99
CA ILE A 100 7.08 -14.46 5.39
C ILE A 100 6.84 -14.25 3.90
N ALA A 101 6.44 -15.31 3.17
CA ALA A 101 6.19 -15.22 1.74
C ALA A 101 5.11 -14.18 1.39
N VAL A 102 4.00 -14.15 2.13
CA VAL A 102 2.89 -13.19 1.94
C VAL A 102 3.36 -11.76 2.20
N VAL A 103 4.03 -11.50 3.33
CA VAL A 103 4.49 -10.15 3.69
C VAL A 103 5.55 -9.63 2.71
N VAL A 104 6.46 -10.50 2.25
CA VAL A 104 7.47 -10.12 1.25
C VAL A 104 6.83 -9.89 -0.13
N ALA A 105 5.93 -10.77 -0.57
CA ALA A 105 5.25 -10.63 -1.86
C ALA A 105 4.43 -9.34 -1.94
N GLN A 106 3.65 -9.03 -0.89
CA GLN A 106 2.89 -7.78 -0.87
C GLN A 106 3.81 -6.55 -0.79
N ALA A 107 4.97 -6.63 -0.13
CA ALA A 107 5.93 -5.53 -0.10
C ALA A 107 6.45 -5.21 -1.51
N PHE A 108 6.74 -6.23 -2.32
CA PHE A 108 7.12 -6.01 -3.72
C PHE A 108 5.99 -5.45 -4.58
N ALA A 109 4.74 -5.87 -4.34
CA ALA A 109 3.58 -5.30 -5.03
C ALA A 109 3.42 -3.79 -4.71
N VAL A 110 3.52 -3.42 -3.43
CA VAL A 110 3.47 -2.02 -2.97
C VAL A 110 4.66 -1.21 -3.51
N LEU A 111 5.85 -1.80 -3.57
CA LEU A 111 7.00 -1.16 -4.22
C LEU A 111 6.73 -0.85 -5.70
N GLY A 112 6.04 -1.75 -6.40
CA GLY A 112 5.57 -1.53 -7.76
C GLY A 112 4.67 -0.29 -7.87
N PHE A 113 3.68 -0.16 -6.99
CA PHE A 113 2.84 1.04 -6.92
C PHE A 113 3.66 2.30 -6.65
N ALA A 114 4.52 2.31 -5.62
CA ALA A 114 5.36 3.44 -5.27
C ALA A 114 6.20 3.95 -6.46
N ILE A 115 6.83 3.02 -7.21
CA ILE A 115 7.64 3.35 -8.38
C ILE A 115 6.78 3.99 -9.49
N LEU A 116 5.60 3.42 -9.76
CA LEU A 116 4.69 3.92 -10.80
C LEU A 116 4.16 5.31 -10.46
N GLU A 117 3.74 5.53 -9.21
CA GLU A 117 3.28 6.81 -8.69
C GLU A 117 4.37 7.88 -8.74
N TRP A 118 5.59 7.54 -8.32
CA TRP A 118 6.74 8.46 -8.35
C TRP A 118 7.11 8.86 -9.79
N LYS A 119 7.14 7.89 -10.72
CA LYS A 119 7.39 8.16 -12.14
C LYS A 119 6.31 9.05 -12.76
N ALA A 120 5.07 8.91 -12.32
CA ALA A 120 3.95 9.71 -12.83
C ALA A 120 4.05 11.20 -12.49
N VAL A 121 4.69 11.54 -11.37
CA VAL A 121 4.92 12.93 -10.93
C VAL A 121 6.29 13.49 -11.31
N ALA A 122 7.27 12.64 -11.61
CA ALA A 122 8.60 13.05 -12.07
C ALA A 122 8.64 13.44 -13.56
N THR A 123 7.69 12.96 -14.36
CA THR A 123 7.64 13.25 -15.81
C THR A 123 6.70 14.42 -16.09
N PRO A 124 7.09 15.44 -16.89
CA PRO A 124 6.16 16.47 -17.37
C PRO A 124 4.94 15.82 -18.02
N ARG A 125 3.73 16.22 -17.61
CA ARG A 125 2.50 15.68 -18.18
C ARG A 125 2.32 16.23 -19.60
N VAL A 126 2.39 15.36 -20.60
CA VAL A 126 1.79 15.65 -21.91
C VAL A 126 0.29 15.67 -21.69
N ALA A 127 -0.30 16.85 -21.65
CA ALA A 127 -1.74 17.02 -21.71
C ALA A 127 -2.17 16.61 -23.12
N ALA A 128 -2.65 15.37 -23.28
CA ALA A 128 -3.49 15.07 -24.43
C ALA A 128 -4.82 15.78 -24.18
N ALA A 129 -5.03 16.87 -24.93
CA ALA A 129 -6.27 17.63 -25.00
C ALA A 129 -7.42 16.78 -25.54
#